data_AF-A0A6V7K384-F1
#
_entry.id   AF-A0A6V7K384-F1
#
_cell.length_a   1.000
_cell.length_b   1.000
_cell.length_c   1.000
_cell.angle_alpha   90.00
_cell.angle_beta   90.00
_cell.angle_gamma   90.00
#
_symmetry.space_group_name_H-M   'P 1'
#
loop_
_entity.id
_entity.type
_entity.pdbx_description
1 polymer ?
#
loop_
_entity_poly.entity_id
_entity_poly.type
_entity_poly.pdbx_seq_one_letter_code
_entity_poly.pdbx_strand_id
1 'polypeptide(L)'
;YNRLPQPGHRLQFLDLQLELIDDWRVRLLQLLHGDREDPLSSLIPKILNSLHYVSTVLTEWGNTVHFLQLYFYKKQCEAAETATDQGTEIADYAEDEGTVFDESVALLDRLKNKLMDEITESVALDVKAKSRPYRTDKWFAMQNKKEVASLSVTPTGCPMFQELTAGLHKLNDVLALPLFTIAWKNLADQLDQYLFEEVVLVNQFNVGGAEQFKFDVTRNLFPLFGLYTTRPESYFP
;
A
#
# COMPACT_ATOMS: atom_id res chain seq x y z
N TYR A 1 29.05 17.39 4.34
CA TYR A 1 29.82 17.15 3.11
C TYR A 1 30.89 18.21 2.78
N ASN A 2 30.60 19.52 2.75
CA ASN A 2 31.59 20.56 2.34
C ASN A 2 32.90 20.63 3.16
N ARG A 3 32.89 20.14 4.40
CA ARG A 3 34.08 20.08 5.28
C ARG A 3 34.91 18.80 5.12
N LEU A 4 34.45 17.85 4.30
CA LEU A 4 35.13 16.61 3.96
C LEU A 4 35.63 16.73 2.52
N PRO A 5 36.88 17.12 2.27
CA PRO A 5 37.35 17.36 0.90
C PRO A 5 37.59 16.05 0.13
N GLN A 6 37.97 14.99 0.83
CA GLN A 6 38.28 13.69 0.21
C GLN A 6 37.01 12.85 0.00
N PRO A 7 36.81 12.28 -1.21
CA PRO A 7 35.66 11.43 -1.52
C PRO A 7 35.52 10.22 -0.57
N GLY A 8 36.63 9.59 -0.19
CA GLY A 8 36.61 8.47 0.77
C GLY A 8 36.00 8.84 2.14
N HIS A 9 36.35 9.99 2.70
CA HIS A 9 35.73 10.45 3.96
C HIS A 9 34.24 10.78 3.80
N ARG A 10 33.82 11.25 2.62
CA ARG A 10 32.40 11.47 2.32
C ARG A 10 31.64 10.15 2.25
N LEU A 11 32.26 9.13 1.67
CA LEU A 11 31.68 7.79 1.59
C LEU A 11 31.55 7.16 2.99
N GLN A 12 32.60 7.20 3.82
CA GLN A 12 32.51 6.73 5.21
C GLN A 12 31.44 7.46 6.03
N PHE A 13 31.29 8.77 5.83
CA PHE A 13 30.23 9.52 6.49
C PHE A 13 28.84 9.12 5.99
N LEU A 14 28.70 8.84 4.69
CA LEU A 14 27.47 8.31 4.11
C LEU A 14 27.15 6.92 4.67
N ASP A 15 28.12 6.02 4.76
CA ASP A 15 27.91 4.67 5.30
C ASP A 15 27.37 4.73 6.74
N LEU A 16 27.92 5.62 7.58
CA LEU A 16 27.37 5.88 8.91
C LEU A 16 25.91 6.39 8.86
N GLN A 17 25.56 7.23 7.88
CA GLN A 17 24.18 7.70 7.72
C GLN A 17 23.24 6.54 7.33
N LEU A 18 23.70 5.61 6.48
CA LEU A 18 22.93 4.43 6.08
C LEU A 18 22.74 3.47 7.26
N GLU A 19 23.77 3.24 8.09
CA GLU A 19 23.67 2.46 9.32
C GLU A 19 22.62 3.07 10.28
N LEU A 20 22.62 4.38 10.47
CA LEU A 20 21.64 5.06 11.32
C LEU A 20 20.20 4.93 10.78
N ILE A 21 20.02 4.89 9.45
CA ILE A 21 18.72 4.66 8.83
C ILE A 21 18.26 3.22 9.09
N ASP A 22 19.16 2.24 9.02
CA ASP A 22 18.81 0.85 9.32
C ASP A 22 18.47 0.67 10.81
N ASP A 23 19.26 1.23 11.71
CA ASP A 23 18.97 1.24 13.16
C ASP A 23 17.61 1.87 13.46
N TRP A 24 17.28 2.97 12.79
CA TRP A 24 15.97 3.59 12.88
C TRP A 24 14.85 2.65 12.39
N ARG A 25 15.03 2.00 11.24
CA ARG A 25 14.08 1.00 10.70
C ARG A 25 13.87 -0.16 11.68
N VAL A 26 14.94 -0.69 12.27
CA VAL A 26 14.86 -1.73 13.31
C VAL A 26 14.11 -1.23 14.55
N ARG A 27 14.34 0.02 14.95
CA ARG A 27 13.62 0.62 16.08
C ARG A 27 12.11 0.76 15.79
N LEU A 28 11.72 1.13 14.57
CA LEU A 28 10.32 1.17 14.18
C LEU A 28 9.66 -0.22 14.30
N LEU A 29 10.34 -1.28 13.86
CA LEU A 29 9.87 -2.67 14.03
C LEU A 29 9.65 -3.05 15.50
N GLN A 30 10.56 -2.65 16.38
CA GLN A 30 10.41 -2.90 17.82
C GLN A 30 9.19 -2.18 18.42
N LEU A 31 8.92 -0.95 17.98
CA LEU A 31 7.74 -0.19 18.43
C LEU A 31 6.44 -0.87 18.00
N LEU A 32 6.40 -1.41 16.77
CA LEU A 32 5.24 -2.13 16.24
C LEU A 32 4.91 -3.38 17.06
N HIS A 33 5.91 -4.16 17.46
CA HIS A 33 5.68 -5.38 18.26
C HIS A 33 5.15 -5.11 19.68
N GLY A 34 5.28 -3.88 20.18
CA GLY A 34 4.78 -3.47 21.49
C GLY A 34 3.31 -3.05 21.49
N ASP A 35 2.72 -2.83 20.31
CA ASP A 35 1.36 -2.32 20.14
C ASP A 35 0.40 -3.48 19.83
N ARG A 36 -0.74 -3.53 20.53
CA ARG A 36 -1.81 -4.54 20.31
C ARG A 36 -3.14 -3.91 19.93
N GLU A 37 -3.13 -2.63 19.60
CA GLU A 37 -4.33 -1.89 19.22
C GLU A 37 -4.77 -2.20 17.78
N ASP A 38 -5.99 -1.78 17.43
CA ASP A 38 -6.48 -1.79 16.05
C ASP A 38 -5.47 -1.11 15.12
N PRO A 39 -5.03 -1.76 14.02
CA PRO A 39 -4.01 -1.23 13.12
C PRO A 39 -4.25 0.22 12.68
N LEU A 40 -5.50 0.62 12.44
CA LEU A 40 -5.81 1.99 12.01
C LEU A 40 -5.71 3.04 13.13
N SER A 41 -5.89 2.67 14.40
CA SER A 41 -5.70 3.59 15.54
C SER A 41 -4.33 3.50 16.19
N SER A 42 -3.55 2.47 15.86
CA SER A 42 -2.23 2.19 16.40
C SER A 42 -1.14 3.18 15.92
N LEU A 43 0.13 2.87 16.20
CA LEU A 43 1.28 3.57 15.62
C LEU A 43 1.48 3.31 14.12
N ILE A 44 0.85 2.28 13.53
CA ILE A 44 1.07 1.88 12.13
C ILE A 44 0.93 3.05 11.15
N PRO A 45 -0.15 3.87 11.13
CA PRO A 45 -0.28 4.95 10.17
C PRO A 45 0.85 5.98 10.25
N LYS A 46 1.29 6.30 11.47
CA LYS A 46 2.37 7.27 11.72
C LYS A 46 3.71 6.75 11.21
N ILE A 47 4.00 5.49 11.48
CA ILE A 47 5.21 4.81 11.01
C ILE A 47 5.19 4.71 9.48
N LEU A 48 4.04 4.35 8.91
CA LEU A 48 3.85 4.19 7.47
C LEU A 48 4.08 5.50 6.70
N ASN A 49 3.53 6.61 7.20
CA ASN A 49 3.80 7.95 6.65
C ASN A 49 5.29 8.33 6.75
N SER A 50 5.94 7.97 7.86
CA SER A 50 7.36 8.27 8.07
C SER A 50 8.25 7.46 7.13
N LEU A 51 7.98 6.15 6.98
CA LEU A 51 8.68 5.28 6.04
C LEU A 51 8.53 5.77 4.61
N HIS A 52 7.32 6.17 4.21
CA HIS A 52 7.07 6.73 2.88
C HIS A 52 7.87 7.99 2.65
N TYR A 53 7.84 8.94 3.59
CA TYR A 53 8.57 10.19 3.47
C TYR A 53 10.08 9.96 3.34
N VAL A 54 10.68 9.16 4.23
CA VAL A 54 12.12 8.89 4.21
C VAL A 54 12.51 8.16 2.92
N SER A 55 11.75 7.13 2.52
CA SER A 55 12.00 6.40 1.26
C SER A 55 11.96 7.32 0.04
N THR A 56 10.97 8.22 -0.04
CA THR A 56 10.88 9.22 -1.11
C THR A 56 12.07 10.17 -1.11
N VAL A 57 12.45 10.73 0.04
CA VAL A 57 13.59 11.65 0.14
C VAL A 57 14.90 10.96 -0.25
N LEU A 58 15.14 9.72 0.19
CA LEU A 58 16.35 8.98 -0.19
C LEU A 58 16.38 8.67 -1.69
N THR A 59 15.23 8.34 -2.28
CA THR A 59 15.11 8.14 -3.73
C THR A 59 15.42 9.43 -4.50
N GLU A 60 14.88 10.57 -4.05
CA GLU A 60 15.18 11.89 -4.64
C GLU A 60 16.66 12.26 -4.50
N TRP A 61 17.24 12.03 -3.32
CA TRP A 61 18.65 12.30 -3.06
C TRP A 61 19.57 11.42 -3.91
N GLY A 62 19.22 10.14 -4.09
CA GLY A 62 19.96 9.21 -4.95
C GLY A 62 20.11 9.71 -6.39
N ASN A 63 19.12 10.46 -6.89
CA ASN A 63 19.15 11.06 -8.23
C ASN A 63 19.94 12.37 -8.33
N THR A 64 20.47 12.89 -7.22
CA THR A 64 21.28 14.12 -7.26
C THR A 64 22.72 13.81 -7.70
N VAL A 65 23.32 14.74 -8.44
CA VAL A 65 24.70 14.63 -8.94
C VAL A 65 25.69 14.27 -7.81
N HIS A 66 25.49 14.82 -6.62
CA HIS A 66 26.36 14.55 -5.48
C HIS A 66 26.40 13.06 -5.09
N PHE A 67 25.23 12.44 -4.93
CA PHE A 67 25.14 11.05 -4.50
C PHE A 67 25.41 10.06 -5.63
N LEU A 68 25.10 10.42 -6.89
CA LEU A 68 25.55 9.67 -8.06
C LEU A 68 27.08 9.62 -8.16
N GLN A 69 27.77 10.74 -7.91
CA GLN A 69 29.23 10.75 -7.87
C GLN A 69 29.79 9.85 -6.77
N LEU A 70 29.15 9.83 -5.59
CA LEU A 70 29.54 8.92 -4.50
C LEU A 70 29.28 7.45 -4.86
N TYR A 71 28.19 7.15 -5.57
CA TYR A 71 27.88 5.82 -6.08
C TYR A 71 28.98 5.31 -7.02
N PHE A 72 29.31 6.10 -8.05
CA PHE A 72 30.37 5.75 -8.99
C PHE A 72 31.74 5.61 -8.31
N TYR A 73 32.04 6.48 -7.34
CA TYR A 73 33.29 6.38 -6.58
C TYR A 73 33.34 5.09 -5.74
N LYS A 74 32.25 4.73 -5.06
CA LYS A 74 32.13 3.47 -4.31
C LYS A 74 32.38 2.26 -5.22
N LYS A 75 31.74 2.22 -6.38
CA LYS A 75 31.91 1.15 -7.38
C LYS A 75 33.34 1.02 -7.90
N GLN A 76 34.03 2.16 -8.13
CA GLN A 76 35.45 2.15 -8.51
C GLN A 76 36.34 1.58 -7.40
N CYS A 77 36.06 1.88 -6.14
CA CYS A 77 36.79 1.29 -5.01
C CYS A 77 36.57 -0.22 -4.92
N GLU A 78 35.32 -0.68 -4.97
CA GLU A 78 34.95 -2.11 -4.96
C GLU A 78 35.60 -2.89 -6.12
N ALA A 79 35.65 -2.27 -7.31
CA ALA A 79 36.32 -2.81 -8.48
C ALA A 79 37.84 -2.94 -8.31
N ALA A 80 38.48 -1.95 -7.70
CA ALA A 80 39.91 -1.98 -7.44
C ALA A 80 40.27 -3.07 -6.41
N GLU A 81 39.45 -3.25 -5.37
CA GLU A 81 39.62 -4.31 -4.38
C GLU A 81 39.49 -5.69 -5.04
N THR A 82 38.44 -5.91 -5.85
CA THR A 82 38.24 -7.18 -6.58
C THR A 82 39.31 -7.47 -7.63
N ALA A 83 39.82 -6.45 -8.35
CA ALA A 83 40.91 -6.61 -9.30
C ALA A 83 42.24 -7.00 -8.61
N THR A 84 42.45 -6.52 -7.38
CA THR A 84 43.64 -6.87 -6.58
C THR A 84 43.57 -8.32 -6.09
N ASP A 85 42.37 -8.83 -5.82
CA ASP A 85 42.13 -10.22 -5.39
C ASP A 85 42.06 -11.24 -6.54
N GLN A 86 41.62 -10.84 -7.74
CA GLN A 86 41.37 -11.76 -8.87
C GLN A 86 42.28 -11.56 -10.09
N GLY A 87 43.19 -10.58 -10.08
CA GLY A 87 44.19 -10.38 -11.14
C GLY A 87 43.61 -10.14 -12.55
N THR A 88 42.37 -9.64 -12.65
CA THR A 88 41.64 -9.45 -13.91
C THR A 88 41.45 -7.96 -14.22
N GLU A 89 41.45 -7.59 -15.51
CA GLU A 89 41.32 -6.20 -15.99
C GLU A 89 40.00 -5.55 -15.56
N ILE A 90 40.07 -4.25 -15.26
CA ILE A 90 38.95 -3.41 -14.81
C ILE A 90 37.90 -3.35 -15.93
N ALA A 91 36.74 -3.99 -15.72
CA ALA A 91 35.60 -3.88 -16.62
C ALA A 91 35.06 -2.44 -16.66
N ASP A 92 34.56 -2.02 -17.81
CA ASP A 92 33.95 -0.71 -18.00
C ASP A 92 32.57 -0.70 -17.30
N TYR A 93 32.50 -0.18 -16.07
CA TYR A 93 31.27 -0.10 -15.24
C TYR A 93 30.25 0.95 -15.75
N ALA A 94 30.33 1.34 -17.02
CA ALA A 94 29.53 2.40 -17.60
C ALA A 94 28.02 2.10 -17.69
N GLU A 95 27.61 0.85 -17.45
CA GLU A 95 26.21 0.40 -17.53
C GLU A 95 25.54 0.10 -16.18
N ASP A 96 26.20 0.33 -15.04
CA ASP A 96 25.60 0.07 -13.72
C ASP A 96 24.68 1.22 -13.28
N GLU A 97 23.37 1.07 -13.54
CA GLU A 97 22.33 1.97 -13.07
C GLU A 97 22.03 1.71 -11.58
N GLY A 98 22.17 2.74 -10.74
CA GLY A 98 21.84 2.62 -9.32
C GLY A 98 22.19 3.86 -8.50
N THR A 99 21.91 3.78 -7.21
CA THR A 99 22.23 4.82 -6.23
C THR A 99 22.81 4.23 -4.95
N VAL A 100 23.51 5.04 -4.17
CA VAL A 100 24.02 4.66 -2.84
C VAL A 100 22.92 4.31 -1.83
N PHE A 101 21.64 4.60 -2.12
CA PHE A 101 20.52 4.40 -1.21
C PHE A 101 19.66 3.17 -1.53
N ASP A 102 19.90 2.48 -2.65
CA ASP A 102 18.98 1.48 -3.19
C ASP A 102 18.63 0.37 -2.18
N GLU A 103 19.63 -0.15 -1.45
CA GLU A 103 19.41 -1.17 -0.42
C GLU A 103 18.57 -0.64 0.74
N SER A 104 18.88 0.56 1.24
CA SER A 104 18.13 1.20 2.33
C SER A 104 16.69 1.46 1.93
N VAL A 105 16.47 2.02 0.73
CA VAL A 105 15.13 2.24 0.16
C VAL A 105 14.37 0.92 0.04
N ALA A 106 15.01 -0.14 -0.47
CA ALA A 106 14.38 -1.46 -0.58
C ALA A 106 13.95 -2.03 0.77
N LEU A 107 14.77 -1.88 1.83
CA LEU A 107 14.42 -2.34 3.18
C LEU A 107 13.28 -1.53 3.81
N LEU A 108 13.28 -0.20 3.61
CA LEU A 108 12.19 0.66 4.07
C LEU A 108 10.88 0.35 3.34
N ASP A 109 10.94 0.14 2.03
CA ASP A 109 9.78 -0.16 1.20
C ASP A 109 9.19 -1.55 1.49
N ARG A 110 10.02 -2.56 1.78
CA ARG A 110 9.54 -3.87 2.26
C ARG A 110 8.72 -3.72 3.55
N LEU A 111 9.20 -2.93 4.51
CA LEU A 111 8.47 -2.68 5.74
C LEU A 111 7.18 -1.88 5.47
N LYS A 112 7.27 -0.83 4.67
CA LYS A 112 6.11 -0.03 4.24
C LYS A 112 5.03 -0.90 3.63
N ASN A 113 5.39 -1.78 2.68
CA ASN A 113 4.45 -2.67 1.99
C ASN A 113 3.79 -3.64 2.97
N LYS A 114 4.56 -4.26 3.87
CA LYS A 114 4.00 -5.13 4.91
C LYS A 114 2.95 -4.39 5.77
N LEU A 115 3.24 -3.17 6.20
CA LEU A 115 2.31 -2.37 7.01
C LEU A 115 1.11 -1.87 6.21
N MET A 116 1.28 -1.61 4.91
CA MET A 116 0.18 -1.27 4.00
C MET A 116 -0.78 -2.46 3.84
N ASP A 117 -0.26 -3.67 3.71
CA ASP A 117 -1.08 -4.88 3.62
C ASP A 117 -1.84 -5.08 4.93
N GLU A 118 -1.16 -4.97 6.08
CA GLU A 118 -1.76 -5.13 7.41
C GLU A 118 -2.90 -4.15 7.68
N ILE A 119 -2.71 -2.85 7.39
CA ILE A 119 -3.75 -1.84 7.65
C ILE A 119 -4.95 -1.99 6.69
N THR A 120 -4.71 -2.36 5.43
CA THR A 120 -5.79 -2.56 4.45
C THR A 120 -6.56 -3.84 4.72
N GLU A 121 -5.87 -4.93 5.08
CA GLU A 121 -6.50 -6.18 5.48
C GLU A 121 -7.38 -6.00 6.72
N SER A 122 -6.93 -5.22 7.72
CA SER A 122 -7.73 -4.91 8.91
C SER A 122 -9.08 -4.28 8.55
N VAL A 123 -9.07 -3.23 7.72
CA VAL A 123 -10.32 -2.60 7.24
C VAL A 123 -11.18 -3.59 6.48
N ALA A 124 -10.59 -4.38 5.58
CA ALA A 124 -11.32 -5.36 4.79
C ALA A 124 -11.99 -6.41 5.68
N LEU A 125 -11.30 -6.90 6.72
CA LEU A 125 -11.84 -7.88 7.66
C LEU A 125 -13.05 -7.35 8.42
N ASP A 126 -13.03 -6.10 8.86
CA ASP A 126 -14.17 -5.47 9.53
C ASP A 126 -15.38 -5.37 8.59
N VAL A 127 -15.17 -4.91 7.35
CA VAL A 127 -16.21 -4.84 6.32
C VAL A 127 -16.78 -6.24 6.03
N LYS A 128 -15.92 -7.24 5.85
CA LYS A 128 -16.30 -8.65 5.64
C LYS A 128 -17.10 -9.18 6.84
N ALA A 129 -16.72 -8.84 8.07
CA ALA A 129 -17.45 -9.24 9.27
C ALA A 129 -18.89 -8.66 9.30
N LYS A 130 -19.06 -7.40 8.90
CA LYS A 130 -20.39 -6.74 8.82
C LYS A 130 -21.25 -7.22 7.65
N SER A 131 -20.65 -7.81 6.62
CA SER A 131 -21.36 -8.30 5.43
C SER A 131 -22.16 -9.60 5.64
N ARG A 132 -21.97 -10.32 6.76
CA ARG A 132 -22.56 -11.66 6.96
C ARG A 132 -24.06 -11.75 6.62
N PRO A 133 -24.93 -10.83 7.05
CA PRO A 133 -26.36 -10.90 6.70
C PRO A 133 -26.61 -10.76 5.20
N TYR A 134 -25.90 -9.82 4.55
CA TYR A 134 -26.00 -9.53 3.11
C TYR A 134 -25.65 -10.73 2.23
N ARG A 135 -24.62 -11.48 2.63
CA ARG A 135 -24.18 -12.67 1.88
C ARG A 135 -25.20 -13.79 1.85
N THR A 136 -26.04 -13.86 2.87
CA THR A 136 -27.03 -14.94 3.07
C THR A 136 -28.45 -14.55 2.66
N ASP A 137 -28.61 -13.39 2.01
CA ASP A 137 -29.91 -12.98 1.51
C ASP A 137 -30.48 -13.98 0.50
N LYS A 138 -31.81 -14.01 0.43
CA LYS A 138 -32.53 -14.89 -0.50
C LYS A 138 -32.54 -14.28 -1.91
N TRP A 139 -31.37 -14.16 -2.52
CA TRP A 139 -31.16 -13.59 -3.86
C TRP A 139 -32.05 -14.23 -4.93
N PHE A 140 -32.32 -15.53 -4.82
CA PHE A 140 -33.21 -16.28 -5.72
C PHE A 140 -34.72 -15.95 -5.55
N ALA A 141 -35.10 -15.28 -4.48
CA ALA A 141 -36.49 -14.95 -4.13
C ALA A 141 -36.76 -13.44 -4.14
N MET A 142 -35.80 -12.62 -4.57
CA MET A 142 -35.98 -11.17 -4.67
C MET A 142 -36.96 -10.82 -5.81
N GLN A 143 -37.77 -9.79 -5.58
CA GLN A 143 -38.77 -9.31 -6.54
C GLN A 143 -38.12 -8.62 -7.74
N ASN A 144 -38.77 -8.68 -8.89
CA ASN A 144 -38.31 -8.01 -10.12
C ASN A 144 -38.73 -6.53 -10.11
N LYS A 145 -38.01 -5.65 -10.82
CA LYS A 145 -38.41 -4.25 -11.07
C LYS A 145 -39.81 -4.07 -11.65
N LYS A 146 -40.38 -5.09 -12.31
CA LYS A 146 -41.80 -5.05 -12.74
C LYS A 146 -42.80 -5.03 -11.58
N GLU A 147 -42.37 -5.47 -10.40
CA GLU A 147 -43.18 -5.60 -9.18
C GLU A 147 -42.84 -4.53 -8.13
N VAL A 148 -41.73 -3.79 -8.31
CA VAL A 148 -41.22 -2.78 -7.36
C VAL A 148 -41.04 -1.43 -8.05
N ALA A 149 -41.61 -0.37 -7.48
CA ALA A 149 -41.61 0.98 -8.07
C ALA A 149 -40.19 1.60 -8.20
N SER A 150 -39.28 1.30 -7.28
CA SER A 150 -37.87 1.70 -7.34
C SER A 150 -36.99 0.79 -6.47
N LEU A 151 -35.78 0.47 -6.94
CA LEU A 151 -34.79 -0.23 -6.12
C LEU A 151 -34.19 0.72 -5.09
N SER A 152 -33.85 0.17 -3.93
CA SER A 152 -33.09 0.84 -2.87
C SER A 152 -31.95 -0.09 -2.43
N VAL A 153 -30.98 0.43 -1.67
CA VAL A 153 -29.87 -0.40 -1.16
C VAL A 153 -30.43 -1.52 -0.29
N THR A 154 -29.94 -2.74 -0.48
CA THR A 154 -30.37 -3.89 0.32
C THR A 154 -30.09 -3.63 1.81
N PRO A 155 -31.11 -3.63 2.70
CA PRO A 155 -30.95 -3.20 4.09
C PRO A 155 -29.91 -3.98 4.91
N THR A 156 -29.77 -5.27 4.63
CA THR A 156 -28.77 -6.17 5.24
C THR A 156 -27.33 -5.84 4.84
N GLY A 157 -27.13 -5.13 3.73
CA GLY A 157 -25.83 -4.64 3.25
C GLY A 157 -25.42 -3.31 3.87
N CYS A 158 -26.37 -2.53 4.43
CA CYS A 158 -26.09 -1.23 5.02
C CYS A 158 -24.95 -1.25 6.06
N PRO A 159 -24.89 -2.21 7.01
CA PRO A 159 -23.78 -2.26 7.98
C PRO A 159 -22.41 -2.40 7.33
N MET A 160 -22.29 -3.22 6.28
CA MET A 160 -21.04 -3.40 5.52
C MET A 160 -20.62 -2.10 4.83
N PHE A 161 -21.55 -1.41 4.17
CA PHE A 161 -21.25 -0.16 3.46
C PHE A 161 -20.90 0.99 4.40
N GLN A 162 -21.56 1.05 5.57
CA GLN A 162 -21.22 2.00 6.63
C GLN A 162 -19.81 1.76 7.18
N GLU A 163 -19.46 0.50 7.46
CA GLU A 163 -18.12 0.13 7.91
C GLU A 163 -17.06 0.50 6.88
N LEU A 164 -17.33 0.23 5.60
CA LEU A 164 -16.42 0.59 4.50
C LEU A 164 -16.22 2.12 4.41
N THR A 165 -17.30 2.88 4.54
CA THR A 165 -17.24 4.35 4.52
C THR A 165 -16.42 4.87 5.69
N ALA A 166 -16.63 4.34 6.90
CA ALA A 166 -15.87 4.70 8.08
C ALA A 166 -14.38 4.35 7.93
N GLY A 167 -14.06 3.16 7.41
CA GLY A 167 -12.70 2.71 7.13
C GLY A 167 -11.98 3.58 6.10
N LEU A 168 -12.64 3.90 4.98
CA LEU A 168 -12.10 4.79 3.95
C LEU A 168 -11.83 6.21 4.49
N HIS A 169 -12.76 6.77 5.27
CA HIS A 169 -12.55 8.06 5.91
C HIS A 169 -11.38 8.03 6.89
N LYS A 170 -11.31 7.02 7.76
CA LYS A 170 -10.21 6.87 8.73
C LYS A 170 -8.87 6.76 8.02
N LEU A 171 -8.77 5.95 6.96
CA LEU A 171 -7.56 5.82 6.15
C LEU A 171 -7.16 7.17 5.51
N ASN A 172 -8.11 7.90 4.93
CA ASN A 172 -7.86 9.21 4.34
C ASN A 172 -7.38 10.24 5.37
N ASP A 173 -7.87 10.16 6.61
CA ASP A 173 -7.52 11.10 7.67
C ASP A 173 -6.11 10.84 8.26
N VAL A 174 -5.67 9.58 8.29
CA VAL A 174 -4.41 9.19 8.96
C VAL A 174 -3.23 8.96 8.02
N LEU A 175 -3.47 8.69 6.73
CA LEU A 175 -2.42 8.41 5.75
C LEU A 175 -2.11 9.61 4.86
N ALA A 176 -0.85 9.74 4.45
CA ALA A 176 -0.46 10.63 3.37
C ALA A 176 -1.20 10.25 2.07
N LEU A 177 -1.54 11.25 1.24
CA LEU A 177 -2.35 11.05 0.04
C LEU A 177 -1.87 9.93 -0.90
N PRO A 178 -0.55 9.77 -1.19
CA PRO A 178 -0.08 8.65 -2.02
C PRO A 178 -0.36 7.28 -1.39
N LEU A 179 -0.21 7.17 -0.07
CA LEU A 179 -0.44 5.94 0.69
C LEU A 179 -1.94 5.64 0.79
N PHE A 180 -2.76 6.65 1.07
CA PHE A 180 -4.21 6.51 1.00
C PHE A 180 -4.66 6.03 -0.39
N THR A 181 -4.06 6.57 -1.45
CA THR A 181 -4.38 6.18 -2.83
C THR A 181 -4.10 4.70 -3.10
N ILE A 182 -3.00 4.17 -2.56
CA ILE A 182 -2.69 2.74 -2.63
C ILE A 182 -3.69 1.95 -1.76
N ALA A 183 -3.95 2.41 -0.53
CA ALA A 183 -4.82 1.73 0.41
C ALA A 183 -6.23 1.50 -0.12
N TRP A 184 -6.89 2.53 -0.66
CA TRP A 184 -8.25 2.38 -1.14
C TRP A 184 -8.32 1.53 -2.41
N LYS A 185 -7.28 1.53 -3.26
CA LYS A 185 -7.21 0.65 -4.44
C LYS A 185 -7.08 -0.81 -4.03
N ASN A 186 -6.22 -1.11 -3.06
CA ASN A 186 -6.10 -2.46 -2.50
C ASN A 186 -7.43 -2.90 -1.87
N LEU A 187 -8.13 -2.00 -1.20
CA LEU A 187 -9.46 -2.31 -0.66
C LEU A 187 -10.51 -2.57 -1.75
N ALA A 188 -10.50 -1.82 -2.84
CA ALA A 188 -11.40 -2.05 -3.97
C ALA A 188 -11.19 -3.45 -4.57
N ASP A 189 -9.93 -3.82 -4.83
CA ASP A 189 -9.55 -5.15 -5.35
C ASP A 189 -9.94 -6.28 -4.40
N GLN A 190 -9.64 -6.14 -3.09
CA GLN A 190 -10.04 -7.14 -2.08
C GLN A 190 -11.55 -7.29 -1.96
N LEU A 191 -12.32 -6.20 -2.10
CA LEU A 191 -13.77 -6.23 -2.03
C LEU A 191 -14.39 -6.81 -3.29
N ASP A 192 -13.81 -6.55 -4.45
CA ASP A 192 -14.23 -7.15 -5.71
C ASP A 192 -14.15 -8.69 -5.62
N GLN A 193 -12.95 -9.20 -5.33
CA GLN A 193 -12.72 -10.63 -5.15
C GLN A 193 -13.65 -11.22 -4.09
N TYR A 194 -13.81 -10.52 -2.96
CA TYR A 194 -14.68 -10.98 -1.88
C TYR A 194 -16.15 -11.05 -2.29
N LEU A 195 -16.69 -10.03 -2.95
CA LEU A 195 -18.09 -10.04 -3.38
C LEU A 195 -18.33 -11.12 -4.44
N PHE A 196 -17.37 -11.34 -5.33
CA PHE A 196 -17.45 -12.42 -6.30
C PHE A 196 -17.49 -13.79 -5.60
N GLU A 197 -16.52 -14.07 -4.73
CA GLU A 197 -16.39 -15.36 -4.05
C GLU A 197 -17.53 -15.63 -3.05
N GLU A 198 -17.87 -14.65 -2.23
CA GLU A 198 -18.70 -14.83 -1.03
C GLU A 198 -20.14 -14.33 -1.20
N VAL A 199 -20.48 -13.73 -2.35
CA VAL A 199 -21.85 -13.39 -2.71
C VAL A 199 -22.25 -14.07 -4.02
N VAL A 200 -21.48 -13.87 -5.09
CA VAL A 200 -21.87 -14.34 -6.44
C VAL A 200 -21.76 -15.86 -6.57
N LEU A 201 -20.63 -16.46 -6.19
CA LEU A 201 -20.40 -17.90 -6.38
C LEU A 201 -21.19 -18.79 -5.41
N VAL A 202 -21.51 -18.30 -4.22
CA VAL A 202 -22.17 -19.08 -3.17
C VAL A 202 -23.69 -18.98 -3.17
N ASN A 203 -24.28 -18.05 -3.94
CA ASN A 203 -25.73 -17.87 -4.01
C ASN A 203 -26.31 -18.21 -5.38
N GLN A 204 -27.60 -18.55 -5.40
CA GLN A 204 -28.39 -18.61 -6.61
C GLN A 204 -29.13 -17.28 -6.81
N PHE A 205 -29.12 -16.77 -8.03
CA PHE A 205 -29.78 -15.53 -8.40
C PHE A 205 -30.97 -15.81 -9.31
N ASN A 206 -32.08 -15.12 -9.04
CA ASN A 206 -33.10 -14.89 -10.05
C ASN A 206 -32.82 -13.54 -10.74
N VAL A 207 -33.66 -13.14 -11.70
CA VAL A 207 -33.50 -11.85 -12.39
C VAL A 207 -33.55 -10.67 -11.42
N GLY A 208 -34.50 -10.66 -10.48
CA GLY A 208 -34.64 -9.58 -9.49
C GLY A 208 -33.43 -9.45 -8.57
N GLY A 209 -32.90 -10.56 -8.07
CA GLY A 209 -31.70 -10.59 -7.23
C GLY A 209 -30.46 -10.12 -7.96
N ALA A 210 -30.28 -10.53 -9.22
CA ALA A 210 -29.16 -10.04 -10.03
C ALA A 210 -29.26 -8.52 -10.29
N GLU A 211 -30.48 -8.01 -10.52
CA GLU A 211 -30.71 -6.57 -10.66
C GLU A 211 -30.48 -5.80 -9.35
N GLN A 212 -30.86 -6.37 -8.20
CA GLN A 212 -30.64 -5.78 -6.88
C GLN A 212 -29.14 -5.75 -6.54
N PHE A 213 -28.41 -6.84 -6.76
CA PHE A 213 -26.95 -6.87 -6.54
C PHE A 213 -26.24 -5.85 -7.42
N LYS A 214 -26.60 -5.78 -8.72
CA LYS A 214 -26.10 -4.75 -9.63
C LYS A 214 -26.42 -3.34 -9.13
N PHE A 215 -27.61 -3.11 -8.57
CA PHE A 215 -27.97 -1.82 -8.01
C PHE A 215 -27.10 -1.48 -6.81
N ASP A 216 -26.94 -2.40 -5.84
CA ASP A 216 -26.11 -2.19 -4.66
C ASP A 216 -24.65 -1.85 -5.04
N VAL A 217 -24.08 -2.56 -6.02
CA VAL A 217 -22.71 -2.30 -6.49
C VAL A 217 -22.62 -0.95 -7.21
N THR A 218 -23.45 -0.75 -8.24
CA THR A 218 -23.30 0.42 -9.13
C THR A 218 -23.84 1.73 -8.56
N ARG A 219 -24.83 1.66 -7.66
CA ARG A 219 -25.51 2.83 -7.09
C ARG A 219 -25.16 3.09 -5.63
N ASN A 220 -24.43 2.19 -4.98
CA ASN A 220 -23.96 2.41 -3.62
C ASN A 220 -22.46 2.17 -3.47
N LEU A 221 -21.95 0.97 -3.71
CA LEU A 221 -20.53 0.64 -3.51
C LEU A 221 -19.60 1.55 -4.31
N PHE A 222 -19.78 1.65 -5.62
CA PHE A 222 -18.93 2.48 -6.49
C PHE A 222 -18.94 3.97 -6.07
N PRO A 223 -20.10 4.60 -5.79
CA PRO A 223 -20.14 5.94 -5.22
C PRO A 223 -19.31 6.17 -3.96
N LEU A 224 -19.13 5.16 -3.08
CA LEU A 224 -18.27 5.30 -1.89
C LEU A 224 -16.81 5.58 -2.26
N PHE A 225 -16.32 4.96 -3.33
CA PHE A 225 -15.00 5.22 -3.91
C PHE A 225 -14.99 6.45 -4.83
N GLY A 226 -16.15 6.85 -5.35
CA GLY A 226 -16.34 8.03 -6.19
C GLY A 226 -15.92 9.35 -5.53
N LEU A 227 -15.77 9.37 -4.20
CA LEU A 227 -15.19 10.50 -3.47
C LEU A 227 -13.68 10.68 -3.72
N TYR A 228 -12.99 9.62 -4.17
CA TYR A 228 -11.54 9.55 -4.29
C TYR A 228 -11.04 9.27 -5.72
N THR A 229 -11.94 8.87 -6.62
CA THR A 229 -11.63 8.63 -8.03
C THR A 229 -12.84 8.97 -8.92
N THR A 230 -12.57 9.45 -10.14
CA THR A 230 -13.61 9.75 -11.13
C THR A 230 -14.15 8.50 -11.85
N ARG A 231 -13.46 7.36 -11.73
CA ARG A 231 -13.83 6.08 -12.32
C ARG A 231 -13.68 4.96 -11.28
N PRO A 232 -14.56 4.87 -10.28
CA PRO A 232 -14.49 3.82 -9.26
C PRO A 232 -14.59 2.41 -9.85
N GLU A 233 -15.43 2.22 -10.88
CA GLU A 233 -15.64 0.94 -11.55
C GLU A 233 -14.39 0.32 -12.16
N SER A 234 -13.36 1.11 -12.51
CA SER A 234 -12.12 0.57 -13.09
C SER A 234 -11.21 -0.14 -12.09
N TYR A 235 -11.57 -0.13 -10.80
CA TYR A 235 -10.82 -0.74 -9.71
C TYR A 235 -11.51 -1.99 -9.14
N PHE A 236 -12.56 -2.47 -9.82
CA PHE A 236 -13.32 -3.68 -9.53
C PHE A 236 -13.31 -4.55 -10.81
N PRO A 237 -12.24 -5.34 -11.03
CA PRO A 237 -11.96 -6.01 -12.31
C PRO A 237 -12.87 -7.20 -12.67
#